data_AF-A0A2M7JGQ6-F1
#
_entry.id   AF-A0A2M7JGQ6-F1
#
_cell.length_a   1.000
_cell.length_b   1.000
_cell.length_c   1.000
_cell.angle_alpha   90.00
_cell.angle_beta   90.00
_cell.angle_gamma   90.00
#
_symmetry.space_group_name_H-M   'P 1'
#
loop_
_entity.id
_entity.type
_entity.pdbx_description
1 polymer ?
#
loop_
_entity_poly.entity_id
_entity_poly.type
_entity_poly.pdbx_seq_one_letter_code
_entity_poly.pdbx_strand_id
1 'polypeptide(L)'
;MFGLGGSELAIIALLVLLVFGARRLPEIGKGLGGAIREFKNVKKEIKKESAPLPETQEKNTKPEGLKDSPSIESRMAGKLLEQVPGLKKAIKIKEKADQITKAIS
;
A
#
# COMPACT_ATOMS: atom_id res chain seq x y z
N MET A 1 0.01 30.36 31.74
CA MET A 1 0.13 31.43 30.72
C MET A 1 1.45 31.31 29.94
N PHE A 2 1.71 30.19 29.28
CA PHE A 2 2.81 30.03 28.32
C PHE A 2 2.42 28.92 27.35
N GLY A 3 1.45 29.22 26.48
CA GLY A 3 1.19 28.37 25.32
C GLY A 3 2.26 28.73 24.29
N LEU A 4 3.13 27.78 23.94
CA LEU A 4 3.98 27.90 22.76
C LEU A 4 3.06 27.97 21.55
N GLY A 5 2.71 29.18 21.12
CA GLY A 5 1.92 29.41 19.94
C GLY A 5 2.75 29.16 18.68
N GLY A 6 2.09 29.22 17.52
CA GLY A 6 2.76 29.07 16.23
C GLY A 6 3.86 30.13 16.03
N SER A 7 3.67 31.34 16.57
CA SER A 7 4.62 32.44 16.50
C SER A 7 5.90 32.16 17.28
N GLU A 8 5.79 31.70 18.53
CA GLU A 8 6.94 31.33 19.36
C GLU A 8 7.71 30.17 18.75
N LEU A 9 7.00 29.15 18.24
CA LEU A 9 7.62 28.02 17.56
C LEU A 9 8.39 28.44 16.30
N ALA A 10 7.86 29.41 15.54
CA ALA A 10 8.52 29.94 14.35
C ALA A 10 9.81 30.70 14.70
N ILE A 11 9.83 31.48 15.80
CA ILE A 11 11.03 32.16 16.28
C ILE A 11 12.11 31.15 16.70
N ILE A 12 11.72 30.11 17.45
CA ILE A 12 12.65 29.04 17.86
C ILE A 12 13.19 28.30 16.63
N ALA A 13 12.32 27.98 15.66
CA ALA A 13 12.72 27.34 14.42
C ALA A 13 13.72 28.20 13.63
N LEU A 14 13.54 29.52 13.61
CA LEU A 14 14.47 30.46 12.97
C LEU A 14 15.84 30.48 13.66
N LEU A 15 15.88 30.46 15.00
CA LEU A 15 17.13 30.38 15.76
C LEU A 15 17.87 29.06 15.49
N VAL A 16 17.14 27.94 15.51
CA VAL A 16 17.68 26.62 15.14
C VAL A 16 18.20 26.65 13.70
N LEU A 17 17.49 27.27 12.77
CA LEU A 17 17.91 27.40 11.38
C LEU A 17 19.18 28.25 11.22
N LEU A 18 19.38 29.26 12.07
CA LEU A 18 20.61 30.06 12.08
C LEU A 18 21.80 29.27 12.62
N VAL A 19 21.61 28.50 13.70
CA VAL A 19 22.67 27.70 14.32
C VAL A 19 23.07 26.52 13.45
N PHE A 20 22.09 25.76 12.96
CA PHE A 20 22.32 24.55 12.19
C PHE A 20 22.38 24.80 10.68
N GLY A 21 21.72 25.85 10.17
CA GLY A 21 21.62 26.12 8.74
C GLY A 21 20.45 25.40 8.06
N ALA A 22 19.90 26.02 7.00
CA ALA A 22 18.74 25.49 6.27
C ALA A 22 18.98 24.17 5.53
N ARG A 23 20.24 23.81 5.27
CA ARG A 23 20.61 22.53 4.64
C ARG A 23 20.70 21.36 5.62
N ARG A 24 21.07 21.61 6.88
CA ARG A 24 21.33 20.55 7.87
C ARG A 24 20.06 19.93 8.42
N LEU A 25 19.02 20.72 8.65
CA LEU A 25 17.70 20.22 9.10
C LEU A 25 17.14 19.11 8.19
N PRO A 26 17.02 19.30 6.85
CA PRO A 26 16.51 18.27 5.97
C PRO A 26 17.46 17.08 5.82
N GLU A 27 18.78 17.28 5.90
CA GLU A 27 19.76 16.19 5.91
C GLU A 27 19.54 15.26 7.11
N ILE A 28 19.43 15.82 8.32
CA ILE A 28 19.16 15.08 9.56
C ILE A 28 17.78 14.42 9.51
N GLY A 29 16.76 15.15 9.02
CA GLY A 29 15.40 14.63 8.90
C GLY A 29 15.29 13.42 7.95
N LYS A 30 16.05 13.41 6.84
CA LYS A 30 16.10 12.27 5.92
C LYS A 30 16.70 11.03 6.59
N GLY A 31 17.81 11.20 7.33
CA GLY A 31 18.45 10.11 8.07
C GLY A 31 17.55 9.54 9.17
N LEU A 32 17.01 10.42 10.03
CA LEU A 32 16.14 10.02 11.13
C LEU A 32 14.82 9.42 10.62
N GLY A 33 14.22 9.99 9.58
CA GLY A 33 12.99 9.47 8.97
C GLY A 33 13.18 8.08 8.35
N GLY A 34 14.33 7.84 7.72
CA GLY A 34 14.72 6.51 7.24
C GLY A 34 14.83 5.50 8.39
N ALA A 35 15.56 5.85 9.45
CA ALA A 35 15.75 5.01 10.62
C ALA A 35 14.42 4.67 11.31
N ILE A 36 13.53 5.65 11.52
CA ILE A 36 12.20 5.43 12.11
C ILE A 36 11.36 4.51 11.22
N ARG A 37 11.46 4.66 9.88
CA ARG A 37 10.73 3.82 8.93
C ARG A 37 11.18 2.36 8.99
N GLU A 38 12.48 2.10 8.99
CA GLU A 38 13.03 0.75 9.13
C GLU A 38 12.68 0.14 10.48
N PHE A 39 12.84 0.89 11.57
CA PHE A 39 12.48 0.43 12.91
C PHE A 39 10.99 0.01 13.00
N LYS A 40 10.10 0.79 12.37
CA LYS A 40 8.66 0.45 12.29
C LYS A 40 8.41 -0.81 11.46
N ASN A 41 9.18 -1.05 10.39
CA ASN A 41 9.04 -2.24 9.56
C ASN A 41 9.48 -3.50 10.33
N VAL A 42 10.64 -3.44 10.98
CA VAL A 42 11.15 -4.54 11.82
C VAL A 42 10.17 -4.85 12.96
N LYS A 43 9.63 -3.83 13.64
CA LYS A 43 8.57 -4.03 14.66
C LYS A 43 7.36 -4.78 14.12
N LYS A 44 6.93 -4.51 12.89
CA LYS A 44 5.79 -5.21 12.27
C LYS A 44 6.11 -6.66 11.93
N GLU A 45 7.34 -6.93 11.51
CA GLU A 45 7.81 -8.29 11.19
C GLU A 45 7.87 -9.15 12.45
N ILE A 46 8.45 -8.62 13.54
CA ILE A 46 8.47 -9.28 14.85
C ILE A 46 7.05 -9.53 15.38
N LYS A 47 6.13 -8.56 15.22
CA LYS A 47 4.72 -8.72 15.62
C LYS A 47 3.98 -9.75 14.76
N LYS A 48 4.46 -10.08 13.56
CA LYS A 48 3.84 -11.03 12.63
C LYS A 48 4.35 -12.47 12.84
N GLU A 49 5.61 -12.62 13.25
CA GLU A 49 6.23 -13.92 13.56
C GLU A 49 5.78 -14.47 14.93
N SER A 50 5.34 -13.59 15.83
CA SER A 50 4.62 -13.96 17.04
C SER A 50 3.13 -14.07 16.71
N ALA A 51 2.52 -15.27 16.79
CA ALA A 51 1.13 -15.54 16.38
C ALA A 51 0.08 -14.49 16.88
N PRO A 52 -1.00 -14.21 16.13
CA PRO A 52 -1.66 -12.89 16.12
C PRO A 52 -2.84 -12.73 17.09
N LEU A 53 -2.93 -11.55 17.72
CA LEU A 53 -4.20 -10.87 18.00
C LEU A 53 -4.49 -9.92 16.84
N PRO A 54 -5.72 -9.90 16.27
CA PRO A 54 -6.05 -9.06 15.13
C PRO A 54 -6.21 -7.61 15.57
N GLU A 55 -5.21 -6.78 15.31
CA GLU A 55 -5.38 -5.33 15.34
C GLU A 55 -5.41 -4.80 13.90
N THR A 56 -6.65 -4.56 13.45
CA THR A 56 -6.99 -3.64 12.38
C THR A 56 -6.46 -2.24 12.72
N GLN A 57 -5.89 -1.56 11.71
CA GLN A 57 -5.64 -0.10 11.52
C GLN A 57 -4.19 0.14 11.04
N GLU A 58 -3.87 0.95 10.04
CA GLU A 58 -4.62 1.92 9.24
C GLU A 58 -3.80 2.14 7.96
N LYS A 59 -4.44 2.01 6.81
CA LYS A 59 -3.87 2.38 5.51
C LYS A 59 -4.41 3.78 5.20
N ASN A 60 -3.66 4.82 5.52
CA ASN A 60 -3.96 6.14 4.97
C ASN A 60 -2.70 6.98 4.69
N THR A 61 -2.32 7.01 3.42
CA THR A 61 -2.05 8.27 2.71
C THR A 61 -2.11 7.99 1.21
N LYS A 62 -3.32 8.17 0.67
CA LYS A 62 -3.55 8.55 -0.73
C LYS A 62 -3.38 10.07 -0.82
N PRO A 63 -2.92 10.61 -1.96
CA PRO A 63 -3.70 11.67 -2.57
C PRO A 63 -4.12 11.27 -3.98
N GLU A 64 -5.41 11.47 -4.24
CA GLU A 64 -6.05 11.40 -5.54
C GLU A 64 -5.29 12.28 -6.56
N GLY A 65 -4.85 11.66 -7.65
CA GLY A 65 -4.51 12.32 -8.89
C GLY A 65 -5.11 11.48 -10.02
N LEU A 66 -6.03 12.08 -10.76
CA LEU A 66 -6.68 11.57 -11.97
C LEU A 66 -5.74 10.73 -12.84
N LYS A 67 -6.18 9.51 -13.20
CA LYS A 67 -6.24 9.01 -14.58
C LYS A 67 -6.81 7.59 -14.63
N ASP A 68 -7.79 7.45 -15.51
CA ASP A 68 -8.40 6.23 -16.00
C ASP A 68 -7.38 5.12 -16.26
N SER A 69 -7.53 3.97 -15.60
CA SER A 69 -6.99 2.72 -16.14
C SER A 69 -7.72 1.49 -15.58
N PRO A 70 -8.75 0.99 -16.28
CA PRO A 70 -9.20 -0.38 -16.09
C PRO A 70 -8.17 -1.30 -16.76
N SER A 71 -7.14 -1.77 -16.04
CA SER A 71 -6.08 -2.52 -16.73
C SER A 71 -5.34 -3.62 -15.97
N ILE A 72 -5.56 -3.83 -14.67
CA ILE A 72 -4.85 -4.95 -13.98
C ILE A 72 -5.61 -6.27 -14.12
N GLU A 73 -6.94 -6.26 -14.01
CA GLU A 73 -7.75 -7.49 -14.14
C GLU A 73 -7.78 -8.03 -15.58
N SER A 74 -7.90 -7.15 -16.59
CA SER A 74 -7.89 -7.57 -18.00
C SER A 74 -6.52 -8.06 -18.49
N ARG A 75 -5.41 -7.51 -17.98
CA ARG A 75 -4.05 -7.96 -18.35
C ARG A 75 -3.68 -9.28 -17.68
N MET A 76 -4.19 -9.52 -16.47
CA MET A 76 -3.91 -10.75 -15.72
C MET A 76 -4.81 -11.92 -16.16
N ALA A 77 -6.08 -11.65 -16.48
CA ALA A 77 -6.98 -12.64 -17.06
C ALA A 77 -6.47 -13.16 -18.42
N GLY A 78 -5.91 -12.29 -19.27
CA GLY A 78 -5.32 -12.68 -20.55
C GLY A 78 -4.17 -13.70 -20.42
N LYS A 79 -3.21 -13.43 -19.53
CA LYS A 79 -2.07 -14.34 -19.30
C LYS A 79 -2.43 -15.66 -18.62
N LEU A 80 -3.42 -15.65 -17.72
CA LEU A 80 -3.87 -16.88 -17.05
C LEU A 80 -4.70 -17.79 -17.97
N LEU A 81 -5.44 -17.21 -18.92
CA LEU A 81 -6.20 -17.96 -19.92
C LEU A 81 -5.33 -18.53 -21.06
N GLU A 82 -4.14 -17.99 -21.27
CA GLU A 82 -3.17 -18.47 -22.27
C GLU A 82 -2.31 -19.62 -21.74
N GLN A 83 -1.96 -19.60 -20.45
CA GLN A 83 -0.92 -20.48 -19.90
C GLN A 83 -1.42 -21.86 -19.44
N VAL A 84 -2.72 -22.15 -19.56
CA VAL A 84 -3.27 -23.48 -19.23
C VAL A 84 -4.10 -24.01 -20.41
N PRO A 85 -3.52 -24.81 -21.32
CA PRO A 85 -4.21 -25.38 -22.49
C PRO A 85 -5.35 -26.38 -22.16
N GLY A 86 -5.73 -26.53 -20.87
CA GLY A 86 -6.85 -27.35 -20.41
C GLY A 86 -8.14 -26.59 -20.09
N LEU A 87 -8.08 -25.29 -19.76
CA LEU A 87 -9.25 -24.60 -19.19
C LEU A 87 -10.33 -24.29 -20.24
N LYS A 88 -9.93 -23.99 -21.48
CA LYS A 88 -10.87 -23.80 -22.61
C LYS A 88 -11.61 -25.08 -23.01
N LYS A 89 -11.01 -26.26 -22.76
CA LYS A 89 -11.66 -27.55 -23.04
C LYS A 89 -12.70 -27.87 -21.96
N ALA A 90 -12.39 -27.61 -20.70
CA ALA A 90 -13.30 -27.85 -19.58
C ALA A 90 -14.59 -27.01 -19.67
N ILE A 91 -14.49 -25.74 -20.08
CA ILE A 91 -15.66 -24.85 -20.22
C ILE A 91 -16.61 -25.37 -21.32
N LYS A 92 -16.09 -25.79 -22.49
CA LYS A 92 -16.92 -26.34 -23.57
C LYS A 92 -17.57 -27.69 -23.22
N ILE A 93 -16.91 -28.51 -22.41
CA ILE A 93 -17.46 -29.78 -21.94
C ILE A 93 -18.62 -29.52 -20.97
N LYS A 94 -18.47 -28.53 -20.08
CA LYS A 94 -19.54 -28.13 -19.15
C LYS A 94 -20.77 -27.58 -19.85
N GLU A 95 -20.62 -26.72 -20.87
CA GLU A 95 -21.75 -26.22 -21.67
C GLU A 95 -22.50 -27.34 -22.43
N LYS A 96 -21.77 -28.31 -23.00
CA LYS A 96 -22.41 -29.46 -23.66
C LYS A 96 -23.15 -30.35 -22.67
N ALA A 97 -22.59 -30.57 -21.48
CA ALA A 97 -23.26 -31.32 -20.43
C ALA A 97 -24.54 -30.61 -19.97
N ASP A 98 -24.48 -29.29 -19.74
CA ASP A 98 -25.63 -28.48 -19.32
C ASP A 98 -26.75 -28.47 -20.39
N GLN A 99 -26.41 -28.47 -21.69
CA GLN A 99 -27.41 -28.61 -22.77
C GLN A 99 -28.08 -29.99 -22.78
N ILE A 100 -27.33 -31.06 -22.54
CA ILE A 100 -27.88 -32.43 -22.52
C ILE A 100 -28.81 -32.59 -21.32
N THR A 101 -28.43 -32.09 -20.14
CA THR A 101 -29.30 -32.12 -18.95
C THR A 101 -30.58 -31.33 -19.17
N LYS A 102 -30.51 -30.16 -19.81
CA LYS A 102 -31.68 -29.33 -20.13
C LYS A 102 -32.58 -29.91 -21.23
N ALA A 103 -32.05 -30.81 -22.06
CA ALA A 103 -32.85 -31.49 -23.09
C ALA A 103 -33.56 -32.75 -22.57
N ILE A 104 -33.16 -33.26 -21.40
CA ILE A 104 -33.70 -34.48 -20.78
C ILE A 104 -34.64 -34.18 -19.60
N SER A 105 -34.52 -33.00 -18.96
CA SER A 105 -35.50 -32.45 -18.00
C SER A 105 -36.56 -31.61 -18.68
#